data_AF-A0A257UQK1-F1
#
_entry.id   AF-A0A257UQK1-F1
#
_cell.length_a   1.000
_cell.length_b   1.000
_cell.length_c   1.000
_cell.angle_alpha   90.00
_cell.angle_beta   90.00
_cell.angle_gamma   90.00
#
_symmetry.space_group_name_H-M   'P 1'
#
loop_
_entity.id
_entity.type
_entity.pdbx_description
1 polymer ?
#
loop_
_entity_poly.entity_id
_entity_poly.type
_entity_poly.pdbx_seq_one_letter_code
_entity_poly.pdbx_strand_id
1 'polypeptide(L)'
;MPTPDPIGELVLLTSAAADAGLDWQTRLRQEWLPRTVATTPQAVLEAAVAEWSDEAPDAGADLGGRLETAVVAAMVEKGYD
;
A
#
# COMPACT_ATOMS: atom_id res chain seq x y z
N MET A 1 10.05 6.95 18.24
CA MET A 1 9.69 5.64 17.66
C MET A 1 9.62 5.84 16.15
N PRO A 2 10.05 4.87 15.32
CA PRO A 2 9.81 4.98 13.88
C PRO A 2 8.30 5.13 13.67
N THR A 3 7.91 6.05 12.80
CA THR A 3 6.52 6.23 12.39
C THR A 3 6.06 4.93 11.71
N PRO A 4 4.87 4.39 12.02
CA PRO A 4 4.33 3.24 11.29
C PRO A 4 4.25 3.55 9.79
N ASP A 5 4.79 2.66 8.95
CA ASP A 5 4.82 2.77 7.48
C ASP A 5 3.93 1.67 6.85
N PRO A 6 2.61 1.91 6.76
CA PRO A 6 1.67 0.93 6.24
C PRO A 6 1.92 0.58 4.76
N ILE A 7 2.49 1.48 3.96
CA ILE A 7 2.79 1.20 2.55
C ILE A 7 4.00 0.28 2.45
N GLY A 8 5.08 0.56 3.19
CA GLY A 8 6.25 -0.32 3.26
C GLY A 8 5.90 -1.73 3.74
N GLU A 9 5.02 -1.84 4.75
CA GLU A 9 4.51 -3.14 5.22
C GLU A 9 3.73 -3.90 4.14
N LEU A 10 2.84 -3.22 3.41
CA LEU A 10 2.09 -3.82 2.30
C LEU A 10 3.03 -4.27 1.17
N VAL A 11 4.03 -3.47 0.82
CA VAL A 11 5.05 -3.82 -0.19
C VAL A 11 5.84 -5.07 0.21
N LEU A 12 6.19 -5.21 1.50
CA LEU A 12 6.88 -6.39 2.01
C LEU A 12 6.00 -7.64 1.91
N LEU A 13 4.71 -7.53 2.24
CA LEU A 13 3.75 -8.63 2.13
C LEU A 13 3.53 -9.05 0.68
N THR A 14 3.36 -8.09 -0.23
CA THR A 14 3.16 -8.37 -1.65
C THR A 14 4.40 -8.99 -2.29
N SER A 15 5.61 -8.50 -1.98
CA SER A 15 6.85 -9.10 -2.50
C SER A 15 7.04 -10.52 -1.98
N ALA A 16 6.81 -10.77 -0.69
CA ALA A 16 6.92 -12.12 -0.12
C ALA A 16 5.92 -13.11 -0.74
N ALA A 17 4.71 -12.65 -1.07
CA ALA A 17 3.72 -13.47 -1.75
C ALA A 17 4.08 -13.73 -3.21
N ALA A 18 4.57 -12.71 -3.92
CA ALA A 18 5.05 -12.86 -5.29
C ALA A 18 6.23 -13.84 -5.39
N ASP A 19 7.21 -13.73 -4.47
CA ASP A 19 8.35 -14.65 -4.36
C ASP A 19 7.91 -16.09 -4.07
N ALA A 20 6.78 -16.27 -3.38
CA ALA A 20 6.17 -17.57 -3.12
C ALA A 20 5.28 -18.07 -4.27
N GLY A 21 5.17 -17.34 -5.40
CA GLY A 21 4.33 -17.70 -6.54
C GLY A 21 2.83 -17.53 -6.27
N LEU A 22 2.44 -16.73 -5.29
CA LEU A 22 1.05 -16.44 -4.95
C LEU A 22 0.54 -15.22 -5.72
N ASP A 23 -0.77 -15.17 -5.92
CA ASP A 23 -1.46 -14.01 -6.49
C ASP A 23 -1.51 -12.87 -5.46
N TRP A 24 -0.42 -12.09 -5.45
CA TRP A 24 -0.23 -10.97 -4.55
C TRP A 24 -1.22 -9.83 -4.81
N GLN A 25 -1.63 -9.60 -6.07
CA GLN A 25 -2.58 -8.55 -6.43
C GLN A 25 -3.97 -8.82 -5.85
N THR A 26 -4.46 -10.07 -6.00
CA THR A 26 -5.76 -10.46 -5.44
C THR A 26 -5.74 -10.38 -3.91
N ARG A 27 -4.67 -10.87 -3.27
CA ARG A 27 -4.49 -10.78 -1.80
C ARG A 27 -4.43 -9.33 -1.31
N LEU A 28 -3.69 -8.48 -2.02
CA LEU A 28 -3.58 -7.05 -1.72
C LEU A 28 -4.98 -6.40 -1.69
N ARG A 29 -5.76 -6.57 -2.76
CA ARG A 29 -7.08 -5.94 -2.93
C ARG A 29 -8.14 -6.50 -1.97
N GLN A 30 -8.16 -7.83 -1.79
CA GLN A 30 -9.26 -8.49 -1.07
C GLN A 30 -9.01 -8.65 0.43
N GLU A 31 -7.75 -8.66 0.87
CA GLU A 31 -7.40 -8.99 2.26
C GLU A 31 -6.59 -7.88 2.92
N TRP A 32 -5.43 -7.54 2.36
CA TRP A 32 -4.46 -6.71 3.07
C TRP A 32 -4.82 -5.23 3.09
N LEU A 33 -5.21 -4.63 1.95
CA LEU A 33 -5.66 -3.24 1.92
C LEU A 33 -6.87 -2.99 2.81
N PRO A 34 -7.97 -3.77 2.73
CA PRO A 34 -9.13 -3.57 3.60
C PRO A 34 -8.75 -3.69 5.08
N ARG A 35 -7.87 -4.65 5.43
CA ARG A 35 -7.40 -4.81 6.80
C ARG A 35 -6.59 -3.60 7.26
N THR A 36 -5.61 -3.15 6.47
CA THR A 36 -4.77 -2.00 6.79
C THR A 36 -5.60 -0.73 6.95
N VAL A 37 -6.59 -0.49 6.08
CA VAL A 37 -7.51 0.64 6.20
C VAL A 37 -8.36 0.55 7.48
N ALA A 38 -8.82 -0.66 7.85
CA ALA A 38 -9.66 -0.86 9.03
C ALA A 38 -8.89 -0.76 10.36
N THR A 39 -7.60 -1.12 10.38
CA THR A 39 -6.81 -1.21 11.62
C THR A 39 -5.84 -0.06 11.85
N THR A 40 -5.60 0.78 10.85
CA THR A 40 -4.62 1.87 10.92
C THR A 40 -5.33 3.21 11.04
N PRO A 41 -4.91 4.12 11.94
CA PRO A 41 -5.49 5.46 12.03
C PRO A 41 -5.40 6.21 10.70
N GLN A 42 -6.48 6.88 10.30
CA GLN A 42 -6.55 7.60 9.02
C GLN A 42 -5.38 8.58 8.81
N ALA A 43 -5.01 9.35 9.83
CA ALA A 43 -3.90 10.30 9.75
C ALA A 43 -2.54 9.63 9.44
N VAL A 44 -2.35 8.38 9.85
CA VAL A 44 -1.13 7.60 9.55
C VAL A 44 -1.15 7.16 8.08
N LEU A 45 -2.31 6.70 7.59
CA LEU A 45 -2.46 6.31 6.18
C LEU A 45 -2.26 7.52 5.25
N GLU A 46 -2.82 8.67 5.60
CA GLU A 46 -2.64 9.92 4.86
C GLU A 46 -1.19 10.38 4.85
N ALA A 47 -0.49 10.30 5.99
CA ALA A 47 0.93 10.62 6.08
C ALA A 47 1.79 9.68 5.23
N ALA A 48 1.51 8.37 5.28
CA ALA A 48 2.23 7.38 4.48
C ALA A 48 2.00 7.62 2.97
N VAL A 49 0.76 7.88 2.54
CA VAL A 49 0.46 8.23 1.15
C VAL A 49 1.20 9.51 0.73
N ALA A 50 1.25 10.53 1.58
CA ALA A 50 1.97 11.77 1.27
C ALA A 50 3.50 11.59 1.20
N GLU A 51 4.06 10.61 1.92
CA GLU A 51 5.49 10.28 1.87
C GLU A 51 5.86 9.50 0.60
N TRP A 52 4.99 8.59 0.17
CA TRP A 52 5.22 7.72 -0.98
C TRP A 52 4.73 8.31 -2.32
N SER A 53 3.89 9.34 -2.29
CA SER A 53 3.34 9.97 -3.49
C SER A 53 3.97 11.34 -3.72
N ASP A 54 4.64 11.52 -4.85
CA ASP A 54 5.15 12.83 -5.30
C ASP A 54 4.02 13.84 -5.59
N GLU A 55 2.78 13.36 -5.80
CA GLU A 55 1.62 14.20 -6.11
C GLU A 55 0.78 14.50 -4.86
N ALA A 56 0.48 15.79 -4.68
CA ALA A 56 -0.38 16.24 -3.60
C ALA A 56 -1.80 15.65 -3.78
N PRO A 57 -2.41 15.11 -2.70
CA PRO A 57 -3.69 14.46 -2.81
C PRO A 57 -4.80 15.43 -3.23
N ASP A 58 -5.49 15.12 -4.34
CA ASP A 58 -6.81 15.70 -4.65
C ASP A 58 -7.79 15.50 -3.49
N ALA A 59 -8.46 16.57 -3.07
CA ALA A 59 -9.44 16.53 -1.99
C ALA A 59 -10.69 15.74 -2.44
N GLY A 60 -10.70 14.44 -2.18
CA GLY A 60 -11.82 13.54 -2.50
C GLY A 60 -11.44 12.17 -3.05
N ALA A 61 -10.16 11.89 -3.35
CA ALA A 61 -9.80 10.57 -3.85
C ALA A 61 -9.77 9.52 -2.73
N ASP A 62 -10.25 8.32 -3.07
CA ASP A 62 -10.34 7.18 -2.17
C ASP A 62 -8.95 6.80 -1.63
N LEU A 63 -8.80 6.82 -0.30
CA LEU A 63 -7.55 6.50 0.39
C LEU A 63 -7.10 5.06 0.11
N GLY A 64 -8.03 4.13 -0.05
CA GLY A 64 -7.75 2.73 -0.41
C GLY A 64 -7.13 2.62 -1.79
N GLY A 65 -7.69 3.29 -2.79
CA GLY A 65 -7.14 3.34 -4.15
C GLY A 65 -5.75 3.98 -4.23
N ARG A 66 -5.46 4.98 -3.38
CA ARG A 66 -4.12 5.58 -3.29
C ARG A 66 -3.08 4.64 -2.70
N LEU A 67 -3.44 3.98 -1.60
CA LEU A 67 -2.59 2.96 -0.99
C LEU A 67 -2.32 1.82 -1.99
N GLU A 68 -3.34 1.36 -2.71
CA GLU A 68 -3.17 0.35 -3.76
C GLU A 68 -2.18 0.84 -4.83
N THR A 69 -2.38 2.05 -5.35
CA THR A 69 -1.53 2.61 -6.41
C THR A 69 -0.08 2.71 -5.97
N ALA A 70 0.19 3.19 -4.74
CA ALA A 70 1.54 3.30 -4.20
C ALA A 70 2.22 1.92 -4.06
N VAL A 71 1.50 0.92 -3.55
CA VAL A 71 2.03 -0.45 -3.42
C VAL A 71 2.29 -1.07 -4.79
N VAL A 72 1.36 -0.93 -5.74
CA VAL A 72 1.53 -1.47 -7.10
C VAL A 72 2.71 -0.80 -7.81
N ALA A 73 2.85 0.52 -7.72
CA ALA A 73 3.99 1.23 -8.30
C ALA A 73 5.32 0.71 -7.72
N ALA A 74 5.42 0.56 -6.40
CA ALA A 74 6.59 0.03 -5.74
C ALA A 74 6.89 -1.44 -6.12
N MET A 75 5.86 -2.26 -6.35
CA MET A 75 6.02 -3.64 -6.81
C MET A 75 6.54 -3.69 -8.25
N VAL A 76 6.03 -2.81 -9.13
CA VAL A 76 6.50 -2.69 -10.52
C VAL A 76 7.96 -2.23 -10.57
N GLU A 77 8.36 -1.25 -9.76
CA GLU A 77 9.77 -0.81 -9.66
C GLU A 77 10.71 -1.94 -9.19
N LYS A 78 10.19 -2.87 -8.38
CA LYS A 78 10.91 -4.08 -7.95
C LYS A 78 10.93 -5.20 -9.00
N GLY A 79 10.23 -5.03 -10.12
CA GLY A 79 10.18 -6.01 -11.22
C GLY A 79 9.07 -7.06 -11.09
N TYR A 80 8.07 -6.84 -10.24
CA TYR A 80 6.88 -7.69 -10.17
C TYR A 80 5.78 -7.11 -11.07
N ASP A 81 5.20 -7.96 -11.93
CA ASP A 81 4.05 -7.65 -12.79
C ASP A 81 2.73 -8.12 -12.12
#